data_AF-A0A0M3J715-F1
#
_entry.id   AF-A0A0M3J715-F1
#
_cell.length_a   1.000
_cell.length_b   1.000
_cell.length_c   1.000
_cell.angle_alpha   90.00
_cell.angle_beta   90.00
_cell.angle_gamma   90.00
#
_symmetry.space_group_name_H-M   'P 1'
#
loop_
_entity.id
_entity.type
_entity.pdbx_description
1 polymer ?
#
loop_
_entity_poly.entity_id
_entity_poly.type
_entity_poly.pdbx_seq_one_letter_code
_entity_poly.pdbx_strand_id
1 'polypeptide(L)'
;MQTNNGYGRSQLSAKLASEVEKRLLHIGIGTRDILQGYASAVDCLRRLDPTCVIMQHICTVIRTYIKQRPDTVRSIITYITGEKREELSEQLAVKRAAIVDEEDMAGVNDDLIGLDDENEQNWREWQPDPPDAIPGQSRRFRQNADVFNMLVSVYGSKELFVKEYRQLLAERLTKSWNRDPLFELRYLELLKQRFSEGELQQCEVMLKDMRDSDVVDRWVRNNLVSAFVLELN
;
A
#
# COMPACT_ATOMS: atom_id res chain seq x y z
N MET A 1 -5.79 33.07 6.07
CA MET A 1 -5.42 33.03 4.65
C MET A 1 -6.70 33.06 3.83
N GLN A 2 -6.98 34.17 3.14
CA GLN A 2 -8.15 34.28 2.27
C GLN A 2 -8.04 33.21 1.17
N THR A 3 -9.04 32.36 1.07
CA THR A 3 -9.14 31.31 0.07
C THR A 3 -9.29 31.96 -1.31
N ASN A 4 -8.23 31.92 -2.12
CA ASN A 4 -8.25 32.34 -3.52
C ASN A 4 -9.15 31.38 -4.32
N ASN A 5 -10.48 31.47 -4.19
CA ASN A 5 -11.58 31.00 -5.08
C ASN A 5 -11.29 29.91 -6.16
N GLY A 6 -10.45 28.91 -5.88
CA GLY A 6 -9.98 27.93 -6.86
C GLY A 6 -9.15 28.50 -8.03
N TYR A 7 -8.77 29.78 -8.03
CA TYR A 7 -8.04 30.38 -9.15
C TYR A 7 -6.64 29.77 -9.29
N GLY A 8 -6.40 29.13 -10.44
CA GLY A 8 -5.12 28.51 -10.80
C GLY A 8 -4.96 27.05 -10.40
N ARG A 9 -5.88 26.44 -9.64
CA ARG A 9 -5.82 25.00 -9.29
C ARG A 9 -5.91 24.11 -10.51
N SER A 10 -6.85 24.39 -11.40
CA SER A 10 -7.03 23.68 -12.67
C SER A 10 -5.84 23.87 -13.62
N GLN A 11 -5.24 25.06 -13.63
CA GLN A 11 -4.03 25.32 -14.42
C GLN A 11 -2.81 24.59 -13.84
N LEU A 12 -2.68 24.55 -12.50
CA LEU A 12 -1.63 23.81 -11.81
C LEU A 12 -1.78 22.31 -12.09
N SER A 13 -2.98 21.75 -11.92
CA SER A 13 -3.23 20.33 -12.16
C SER A 13 -2.95 19.95 -13.61
N ALA A 14 -3.40 20.76 -14.58
CA ALA A 14 -3.15 20.51 -16.00
C ALA A 14 -1.65 20.61 -16.36
N LYS A 15 -0.95 21.65 -15.86
CA LYS A 15 0.50 21.79 -16.09
C LYS A 15 1.28 20.65 -15.43
N LEU A 16 0.93 20.30 -14.19
CA LEU A 16 1.58 19.22 -13.47
C LEU A 16 1.34 17.87 -14.14
N ALA A 17 0.11 17.60 -14.61
CA ALA A 17 -0.21 16.40 -15.38
C ALA A 17 0.65 16.32 -16.66
N SER A 18 0.73 17.41 -17.42
CA SER A 18 1.56 17.45 -18.63
C SER A 18 3.05 17.23 -18.35
N GLU A 19 3.58 17.79 -17.27
CA GLU A 19 4.97 17.58 -16.87
C GLU A 19 5.23 16.15 -16.37
N VAL A 20 4.29 15.56 -15.63
CA VAL A 20 4.36 14.16 -15.20
C VAL A 20 4.34 13.23 -16.41
N GLU A 21 3.47 13.48 -17.38
CA GLU A 21 3.42 12.69 -18.63
C GLU A 21 4.74 12.76 -19.41
N LYS A 22 5.30 13.97 -19.58
CA LYS A 22 6.55 14.16 -20.33
C LYS A 22 7.76 13.59 -19.60
N ARG A 23 7.87 13.83 -18.28
CA ARG A 23 9.11 13.60 -17.52
C ARG A 23 9.12 12.33 -16.69
N LEU A 24 7.97 11.77 -16.33
CA LEU A 24 7.88 10.58 -15.49
C LEU A 24 7.26 9.38 -16.23
N LEU A 25 6.26 9.62 -17.09
CA LEU A 25 5.48 8.56 -17.74
C LEU A 25 5.98 8.23 -19.15
N HIS A 26 7.27 7.94 -19.26
CA HIS A 26 7.86 7.49 -20.52
C HIS A 26 8.58 6.14 -20.37
N ILE A 27 8.75 5.45 -21.50
CA ILE A 27 9.20 4.06 -21.57
C ILE A 27 10.62 3.88 -21.00
N GLY A 28 11.45 4.94 -21.05
CA GLY A 28 12.81 4.92 -20.53
C GLY A 28 12.95 4.93 -18.99
N ILE A 29 11.87 5.17 -18.24
CA ILE A 29 11.91 5.19 -16.77
C ILE A 29 11.50 3.83 -16.22
N GLY A 30 12.27 3.32 -15.25
CA GLY A 30 11.98 2.07 -14.56
C GLY A 30 10.72 2.18 -13.70
N THR A 31 9.93 1.10 -13.62
CA THR A 31 8.66 1.07 -12.87
C THR A 31 8.86 1.47 -11.41
N ARG A 32 9.99 1.09 -10.81
CA ARG A 32 10.42 1.51 -9.46
C ARG A 32 10.47 3.03 -9.27
N ASP A 33 11.08 3.76 -10.21
CA ASP A 33 11.24 5.22 -10.11
C ASP A 33 9.89 5.93 -10.25
N ILE A 34 8.99 5.38 -11.08
CA ILE A 34 7.62 5.88 -11.19
C ILE A 34 6.87 5.69 -9.87
N LEU A 35 7.04 4.55 -9.19
CA LEU A 35 6.43 4.29 -7.88
C LEU A 35 6.99 5.19 -6.77
N GLN A 36 8.30 5.49 -6.82
CA GLN A 36 8.90 6.48 -5.93
C GLN A 36 8.31 7.87 -6.17
N GLY A 37 8.22 8.29 -7.43
CA GLY A 37 7.58 9.54 -7.83
C GLY A 37 6.11 9.61 -7.41
N TYR A 38 5.38 8.50 -7.53
CA TYR A 38 3.99 8.39 -7.10
C TYR A 38 3.84 8.57 -5.58
N ALA A 39 4.67 7.88 -4.77
CA ALA A 39 4.62 8.02 -3.32
C ALA A 39 4.97 9.45 -2.88
N SER A 40 6.04 10.04 -3.44
CA SER A 40 6.41 11.42 -3.17
C SER A 40 5.34 12.41 -3.63
N ALA A 41 4.66 12.16 -4.75
CA ALA A 41 3.55 12.99 -5.21
C ALA A 41 2.37 12.94 -4.24
N VAL A 42 2.00 11.76 -3.73
CA VAL A 42 0.94 11.60 -2.72
C VAL A 42 1.29 12.40 -1.46
N ASP A 43 2.51 12.27 -0.94
CA ASP A 43 2.92 12.95 0.29
C ASP A 43 2.97 14.49 0.13
N CYS A 44 3.55 14.97 -0.98
CA CYS A 44 3.69 16.40 -1.24
C CYS A 44 2.33 17.06 -1.57
N LEU A 45 1.52 16.43 -2.42
CA LEU A 45 0.24 16.99 -2.85
C LEU A 45 -0.79 17.00 -1.72
N ARG A 46 -0.74 16.03 -0.79
CA ARG A 46 -1.57 16.05 0.41
C ARG A 46 -1.28 17.24 1.31
N ARG A 47 0.00 17.65 1.43
CA ARG A 47 0.40 18.82 2.21
C ARG A 47 0.05 20.13 1.49
N LEU A 48 0.12 20.13 0.17
CA LEU A 48 -0.20 21.29 -0.66
C LEU A 48 -1.70 21.58 -0.70
N ASP A 49 -2.51 20.51 -0.80
CA ASP A 49 -3.94 20.59 -1.03
C ASP A 49 -4.74 19.72 -0.05
N PRO A 50 -5.34 20.31 1.00
CA PRO A 50 -6.14 19.59 1.99
C PRO A 50 -7.39 18.89 1.40
N THR A 51 -7.89 19.35 0.24
CA THR A 51 -9.05 18.69 -0.41
C THR A 51 -8.65 17.43 -1.17
N CYS A 52 -7.34 17.20 -1.38
CA CYS A 52 -6.76 16.05 -2.06
C CYS A 52 -7.26 15.84 -3.51
N VAL A 53 -7.90 16.85 -4.12
CA VAL A 53 -8.47 16.75 -5.49
C VAL A 53 -7.35 16.73 -6.53
N ILE A 54 -6.34 17.58 -6.37
CA ILE A 54 -5.19 17.62 -7.29
C ILE A 54 -4.39 16.32 -7.20
N MET A 55 -4.18 15.83 -5.98
CA MET A 55 -3.52 14.54 -5.72
C MET A 55 -4.21 13.42 -6.49
N GLN A 56 -5.53 13.32 -6.37
CA GLN A 56 -6.28 12.25 -7.00
C GLN A 56 -6.20 12.32 -8.53
N HIS A 57 -6.33 13.51 -9.12
CA HIS A 57 -6.22 13.67 -10.57
C HIS A 57 -4.87 13.18 -11.10
N ILE A 58 -3.76 13.65 -10.50
CA ILE A 58 -2.40 13.24 -10.88
C ILE A 58 -2.18 11.74 -10.64
N CYS A 59 -2.67 11.21 -9.52
CA CYS A 59 -2.57 9.80 -9.23
C CYS A 59 -3.33 8.96 -10.27
N THR A 60 -4.50 9.38 -10.72
CA THR A 60 -5.24 8.68 -11.80
C THR A 60 -4.46 8.64 -13.11
N VAL A 61 -3.76 9.72 -13.49
CA VAL A 61 -2.89 9.75 -14.67
C VAL A 61 -1.76 8.73 -14.54
N ILE A 62 -1.04 8.76 -13.41
CA ILE A 62 0.06 7.81 -13.14
C ILE A 62 -0.45 6.36 -13.09
N ARG A 63 -1.58 6.11 -12.42
CA ARG A 63 -2.23 4.80 -12.32
C ARG A 63 -2.59 4.22 -13.69
N THR A 64 -3.17 5.03 -14.56
CA THR A 64 -3.57 4.62 -15.91
C THR A 64 -2.37 4.16 -16.73
N TYR A 65 -1.23 4.84 -16.60
CA TYR A 65 0.00 4.47 -17.27
C TYR A 65 0.64 3.21 -16.67
N ILE A 66 0.78 3.16 -15.34
CA ILE A 66 1.42 2.03 -14.64
C ILE A 66 0.62 0.72 -14.85
N LYS A 67 -0.72 0.77 -14.89
CA LYS A 67 -1.57 -0.42 -15.16
C LYS A 67 -1.27 -1.10 -16.50
N GLN A 68 -0.71 -0.38 -17.48
CA GLN A 68 -0.37 -0.93 -18.80
C GLN A 68 0.95 -1.73 -18.79
N ARG A 69 1.79 -1.58 -17.76
CA ARG A 69 3.07 -2.29 -17.66
C ARG A 69 2.88 -3.67 -17.02
N PRO A 70 3.47 -4.73 -17.60
CA PRO A 70 3.26 -6.11 -17.14
C PRO A 70 3.95 -6.43 -15.81
N ASP A 71 5.02 -5.69 -15.46
CA ASP A 71 5.84 -5.87 -14.25
C ASP A 71 5.33 -5.06 -13.04
N THR A 72 4.27 -4.29 -13.22
CA THR A 72 3.73 -3.34 -12.25
C THR A 72 3.41 -3.97 -10.91
N VAL A 73 2.65 -5.06 -10.94
CA VAL A 73 2.19 -5.75 -9.73
C VAL A 73 3.39 -6.15 -8.88
N ARG A 74 4.26 -6.97 -9.47
CA ARG A 74 5.44 -7.45 -8.76
C ARG A 74 6.35 -6.32 -8.28
N SER A 75 6.50 -5.25 -9.06
CA SER A 75 7.26 -4.07 -8.67
C SER A 75 6.63 -3.34 -7.48
N ILE A 76 5.30 -3.19 -7.42
CA ILE A 76 4.61 -2.54 -6.30
C ILE A 76 4.78 -3.35 -5.01
N ILE A 77 4.54 -4.67 -5.04
CA ILE A 77 4.70 -5.49 -3.82
C ILE A 77 6.17 -5.46 -3.39
N THR A 78 7.13 -5.58 -4.31
CA THR A 78 8.56 -5.49 -3.97
C THR A 78 8.90 -4.13 -3.34
N TYR A 79 8.32 -3.04 -3.85
CA TYR A 79 8.53 -1.70 -3.33
C TYR A 79 7.93 -1.52 -1.93
N ILE A 80 6.70 -1.99 -1.70
CA ILE A 80 6.00 -1.90 -0.41
C ILE A 80 6.64 -2.83 0.66
N THR A 81 7.07 -4.03 0.26
CA THR A 81 7.60 -5.08 1.15
C THR A 81 9.12 -5.12 1.22
N GLY A 82 9.81 -4.21 0.52
CA GLY A 82 11.27 -4.16 0.41
C GLY A 82 11.83 -2.78 0.75
N GLU A 83 11.65 -1.81 -0.15
CA GLU A 83 12.35 -0.52 -0.10
C GLU A 83 11.71 0.50 0.82
N LYS A 84 10.39 0.64 0.78
CA LYS A 84 9.62 1.54 1.66
C LYS A 84 9.07 0.83 2.90
N ARG A 85 9.62 -0.34 3.20
CA ARG A 85 9.11 -1.27 4.20
C ARG A 85 9.07 -0.69 5.62
N GLU A 86 10.03 0.15 5.98
CA GLU A 86 10.07 0.83 7.29
C GLU A 86 9.16 2.07 7.32
N GLU A 87 9.28 2.96 6.33
CA GLU A 87 8.42 4.16 6.22
C GLU A 87 6.93 3.83 6.17
N LEU A 88 6.55 2.79 5.41
CA LEU A 88 5.16 2.35 5.30
C LEU A 88 4.71 1.58 6.53
N SER A 89 5.62 0.93 7.29
CA SER A 89 5.24 0.24 8.52
C SER A 89 4.72 1.20 9.59
N GLU A 90 5.31 2.40 9.68
CA GLU A 90 4.85 3.46 10.57
C GLU A 90 3.49 4.01 10.12
N GLN A 91 3.31 4.24 8.81
CA GLN A 91 2.03 4.67 8.24
C GLN A 91 0.91 3.63 8.44
N LEU A 92 1.26 2.34 8.28
CA LEU A 92 0.37 1.21 8.51
C LEU A 92 -0.05 1.11 9.99
N ALA A 93 0.83 1.44 10.93
CA ALA A 93 0.56 1.42 12.36
C ALA A 93 -0.27 2.63 12.85
N VAL A 94 -0.06 3.82 12.26
CA VAL A 94 -0.71 5.07 12.68
C VAL A 94 -2.12 5.20 12.12
N LYS A 95 -2.32 4.85 10.84
CA LYS A 95 -3.65 4.89 10.22
C LYS A 95 -4.25 3.48 10.29
N ARG A 96 -5.51 3.36 10.69
CA ARG A 96 -6.26 2.08 10.69
C ARG A 96 -7.45 2.10 9.75
N ALA A 97 -7.39 2.88 8.68
CA ALA A 97 -8.46 2.89 7.69
C ALA A 97 -8.45 1.55 6.93
N ALA A 98 -9.53 0.79 6.93
CA ALA A 98 -9.60 -0.41 6.10
C ALA A 98 -9.26 -0.07 4.63
N ILE A 99 -8.64 -1.02 3.91
CA ILE A 99 -8.50 -0.87 2.46
C ILE A 99 -9.92 -0.87 1.91
N VAL A 100 -10.28 0.20 1.22
CA VAL A 100 -11.60 0.27 0.58
C VAL A 100 -11.36 0.24 -0.92
N ASP A 101 -11.98 -0.72 -1.59
CA ASP A 101 -11.92 -0.80 -3.04
C ASP A 101 -12.66 0.40 -3.64
N GLU A 102 -12.06 1.04 -4.66
CA GLU A 102 -12.58 2.27 -5.28
C GLU A 102 -13.97 2.03 -5.94
N GLU A 103 -14.26 0.78 -6.32
CA GLU A 103 -15.55 0.34 -6.87
C GLU A 103 -16.64 0.18 -5.79
N ASP A 104 -16.28 -0.28 -4.59
CA ASP A 104 -17.22 -0.46 -3.47
C ASP A 104 -17.67 0.88 -2.85
N MET A 105 -16.94 1.96 -3.13
CA MET A 105 -17.16 3.30 -2.58
C MET A 105 -17.85 4.27 -3.55
N ALA A 106 -18.07 3.86 -4.80
CA ALA A 106 -18.74 4.70 -5.79
C ALA A 106 -20.22 4.90 -5.38
N GLY A 107 -20.56 6.13 -4.96
CA GLY A 107 -21.93 6.48 -4.55
C GLY A 107 -22.27 6.16 -3.09
N VAL A 108 -21.32 5.71 -2.26
CA VAL A 108 -21.54 5.56 -0.81
C VAL A 108 -21.52 6.95 -0.16
N ASN A 109 -22.53 7.24 0.66
CA ASN A 109 -22.59 8.51 1.38
C ASN A 109 -21.47 8.56 2.45
N ASP A 110 -20.70 9.65 2.47
CA ASP A 110 -19.58 9.85 3.39
C ASP A 110 -19.97 9.78 4.87
N ASP A 111 -21.25 10.01 5.17
CA ASP A 111 -21.82 9.92 6.52
C ASP A 111 -21.97 8.49 7.04
N LEU A 112 -22.00 7.47 6.18
CA LEU A 112 -22.13 6.06 6.58
C LEU A 112 -20.78 5.36 6.81
N ILE A 113 -19.66 6.01 6.48
CA ILE A 113 -18.31 5.40 6.47
C ILE A 113 -17.54 5.65 7.80
N GLY A 114 -18.18 6.24 8.82
CA GLY A 114 -17.57 6.52 10.12
C GLY A 114 -18.10 5.64 11.25
N LEU A 115 -17.34 4.61 11.63
CA LEU A 115 -17.51 3.82 12.87
C LEU A 115 -16.64 4.40 14.01
N ASP A 116 -16.59 5.72 14.17
CA ASP A 116 -15.99 6.36 15.34
C ASP A 116 -16.93 7.43 15.89
N ASP A 117 -17.63 7.08 16.98
CA ASP A 117 -18.55 7.92 17.75
C ASP A 117 -17.86 9.16 18.37
N GLU A 118 -16.52 9.24 18.37
CA GLU A 118 -15.79 10.33 19.03
C GLU A 118 -15.81 11.67 18.27
N ASN A 119 -16.42 11.72 17.08
CA ASN A 119 -16.23 12.80 16.13
C ASN A 119 -17.52 13.61 15.83
N GLU A 120 -18.51 13.56 16.74
CA GLU A 120 -19.81 14.25 16.67
C GLU A 120 -19.71 15.78 16.46
N GLN A 121 -18.56 16.42 16.72
CA GLN A 121 -18.34 17.86 16.50
C GLN A 121 -17.95 18.25 15.06
N ASN A 122 -17.69 17.29 14.15
CA ASN A 122 -17.16 17.61 12.82
C ASN A 122 -18.15 18.24 11.83
N TRP A 123 -19.45 18.31 12.15
CA TRP A 123 -20.43 18.94 11.25
C TRP A 123 -20.21 20.45 11.08
N ARG A 124 -19.59 21.12 12.06
CA ARG A 124 -19.23 22.55 11.99
C ARG A 124 -18.03 22.84 11.09
N GLU A 125 -17.16 21.85 10.91
CA GLU A 125 -15.96 21.93 10.08
C GLU A 125 -16.20 21.41 8.66
N TRP A 126 -17.39 20.87 8.41
CA TRP A 126 -17.78 20.38 7.09
C TRP A 126 -17.74 21.53 6.08
N GLN A 127 -17.02 21.31 4.99
CA GLN A 127 -16.96 22.21 3.85
C GLN A 127 -17.36 21.46 2.59
N PRO A 128 -18.14 22.08 1.70
CA PRO A 128 -18.52 21.45 0.44
C PRO A 128 -17.29 21.13 -0.40
N ASP A 129 -17.44 20.17 -1.29
CA ASP A 129 -16.40 19.86 -2.27
C ASP A 129 -16.17 21.02 -3.23
N PRO A 130 -14.90 21.25 -3.61
CA PRO A 130 -14.58 22.28 -4.58
C PRO A 130 -15.13 21.88 -5.96
N PRO A 131 -15.38 22.85 -6.87
CA PRO A 131 -16.06 22.59 -8.13
C PRO A 131 -15.27 21.70 -9.11
N ASP A 132 -13.98 21.49 -8.87
CA ASP A 132 -13.08 20.60 -9.60
C ASP A 132 -13.14 19.14 -9.12
N ALA A 133 -13.87 18.84 -8.03
CA ALA A 133 -14.04 17.48 -7.54
C ALA A 133 -14.91 16.65 -8.50
N ILE A 134 -14.49 15.40 -8.75
CA ILE A 134 -15.24 14.46 -9.58
C ILE A 134 -16.51 14.04 -8.82
N PRO A 135 -17.72 14.20 -9.42
CA PRO A 135 -18.97 13.77 -8.80
C PRO A 135 -18.98 12.26 -8.50
N GLY A 136 -19.51 11.88 -7.33
CA GLY A 136 -19.65 10.47 -6.92
C GLY A 136 -18.42 9.90 -6.19
N GLN A 137 -17.36 10.68 -6.01
CA GLN A 137 -16.19 10.27 -5.24
C GLN A 137 -16.20 10.88 -3.84
N SER A 138 -16.11 10.01 -2.85
CA SER A 138 -16.08 10.34 -1.43
C SER A 138 -14.89 11.26 -1.09
N ARG A 139 -15.14 12.34 -0.33
CA ARG A 139 -14.09 13.22 0.20
C ARG A 139 -13.27 12.46 1.25
N ARG A 140 -13.93 11.67 2.11
CA ARG A 140 -13.28 10.84 3.14
C ARG A 140 -12.28 9.88 2.50
N PHE A 141 -12.66 9.25 1.38
CA PHE A 141 -11.77 8.36 0.64
C PHE A 141 -10.50 9.09 0.21
N ARG A 142 -10.61 10.29 -0.40
CA ARG A 142 -9.44 11.07 -0.83
C ARG A 142 -8.54 11.48 0.33
N GLN A 143 -9.12 11.90 1.45
CA GLN A 143 -8.36 12.35 2.63
C GLN A 143 -7.73 11.18 3.39
N ASN A 144 -8.39 10.02 3.41
CA ASN A 144 -7.92 8.81 4.08
C ASN A 144 -7.04 7.93 3.20
N ALA A 145 -6.98 8.19 1.89
CA ALA A 145 -6.18 7.43 0.93
C ALA A 145 -4.69 7.60 1.20
N ASP A 146 -4.12 6.63 1.91
CA ASP A 146 -2.69 6.59 2.21
C ASP A 146 -1.84 6.16 1.02
N VAL A 147 -0.50 6.34 1.08
CA VAL A 147 0.40 5.85 0.02
C VAL A 147 0.15 4.37 -0.25
N PHE A 148 -0.03 3.57 0.81
CA PHE A 148 -0.38 2.16 0.71
C PHE A 148 -1.73 1.95 -0.02
N ASN A 149 -2.81 2.59 0.41
CA ASN A 149 -4.14 2.45 -0.21
C ASN A 149 -4.13 2.92 -1.68
N MET A 150 -3.41 4.01 -1.98
CA MET A 150 -3.24 4.52 -3.33
C MET A 150 -2.43 3.56 -4.20
N LEU A 151 -1.47 2.82 -3.65
CA LEU A 151 -0.74 1.78 -4.37
C LEU A 151 -1.60 0.53 -4.59
N VAL A 152 -2.39 0.13 -3.59
CA VAL A 152 -3.34 -0.99 -3.73
C VAL A 152 -4.44 -0.65 -4.74
N SER A 153 -4.91 0.60 -4.82
CA SER A 153 -5.87 1.03 -5.85
C SER A 153 -5.36 0.84 -7.29
N VAL A 154 -4.03 0.78 -7.49
CA VAL A 154 -3.44 0.49 -8.81
C VAL A 154 -3.71 -0.94 -9.25
N TYR A 155 -3.92 -1.87 -8.31
CA TYR A 155 -4.29 -3.26 -8.61
C TYR A 155 -5.74 -3.41 -9.06
N GLY A 156 -6.61 -2.50 -8.63
CA GLY A 156 -8.06 -2.60 -8.81
C GLY A 156 -8.74 -3.59 -7.85
N SER A 157 -8.07 -4.69 -7.46
CA SER A 157 -8.60 -5.66 -6.49
C SER A 157 -7.54 -6.08 -5.47
N LYS A 158 -7.98 -6.18 -4.22
CA LYS A 158 -7.21 -6.77 -3.10
C LYS A 158 -6.79 -8.23 -3.33
N GLU A 159 -7.54 -9.02 -4.09
CA GLU A 159 -7.26 -10.44 -4.31
C GLU A 159 -5.97 -10.67 -5.12
N LEU A 160 -5.75 -9.82 -6.13
CA LEU A 160 -4.53 -9.87 -6.95
C LEU A 160 -3.29 -9.54 -6.12
N PHE A 161 -3.41 -8.58 -5.21
CA PHE A 161 -2.34 -8.24 -4.28
C PHE A 161 -1.98 -9.42 -3.38
N VAL A 162 -2.97 -10.08 -2.77
CA VAL A 162 -2.76 -11.23 -1.87
C VAL A 162 -2.08 -12.39 -2.62
N LYS A 163 -2.54 -12.70 -3.84
CA LYS A 163 -1.98 -13.79 -4.66
C LYS A 163 -0.49 -13.56 -4.96
N GLU A 164 -0.13 -12.35 -5.34
CA GLU A 164 1.24 -12.00 -5.71
C GLU A 164 2.14 -11.81 -4.49
N TYR A 165 1.60 -11.29 -3.38
CA TYR A 165 2.30 -11.25 -2.11
C TYR A 165 2.67 -12.65 -1.62
N ARG A 166 1.75 -13.61 -1.71
CA ARG A 166 2.01 -15.03 -1.41
C ARG A 166 3.16 -15.59 -2.26
N GLN A 167 3.15 -15.31 -3.56
CA GLN A 167 4.20 -15.78 -4.47
C GLN A 167 5.56 -15.16 -4.12
N LEU A 168 5.60 -13.85 -3.85
CA LEU A 168 6.81 -13.14 -3.47
C LEU A 168 7.35 -13.62 -2.11
N LEU A 169 6.47 -13.85 -1.14
CA LEU A 169 6.84 -14.41 0.16
C LEU A 169 7.43 -15.82 0.00
N ALA A 170 6.82 -16.69 -0.80
CA ALA A 170 7.34 -18.04 -1.08
C ALA A 170 8.78 -17.98 -1.63
N GLU A 171 9.02 -17.09 -2.59
CA GLU A 171 10.36 -16.93 -3.17
C GLU A 171 11.37 -16.36 -2.17
N ARG A 172 10.95 -15.45 -1.30
CA ARG A 172 11.82 -14.88 -0.25
C ARG A 172 12.19 -15.92 0.80
N LEU A 173 11.23 -16.71 1.25
CA LEU A 173 11.46 -17.76 2.25
C LEU A 173 12.36 -18.89 1.73
N THR A 174 12.26 -19.19 0.42
CA THR A 174 13.10 -20.20 -0.25
C THR A 174 14.53 -19.73 -0.47
N LYS A 175 14.77 -18.42 -0.64
CA LYS A 175 16.11 -17.86 -0.83
C LYS A 175 16.88 -17.84 0.50
N SER A 176 18.09 -18.43 0.51
CA SER A 176 18.91 -18.61 1.72
C SER A 176 19.47 -17.32 2.33
N TRP A 177 19.58 -16.24 1.55
CA TRP A 177 20.34 -15.04 1.93
C TRP A 177 19.51 -13.90 2.56
N ASN A 178 18.17 -14.00 2.57
CA ASN A 178 17.28 -12.94 3.08
C ASN A 178 16.14 -13.52 3.93
N ARG A 179 16.47 -14.49 4.78
CA ARG A 179 15.55 -15.19 5.67
C ARG A 179 15.50 -14.46 7.02
N ASP A 180 14.70 -13.40 7.12
CA ASP A 180 14.31 -12.81 8.41
C ASP A 180 12.84 -13.12 8.71
N PRO A 181 12.54 -14.27 9.34
CA PRO A 181 11.17 -14.70 9.59
C PRO A 181 10.46 -13.85 10.65
N LEU A 182 11.19 -13.16 11.52
CA LEU A 182 10.60 -12.29 12.55
C LEU A 182 10.11 -10.98 11.92
N PHE A 183 10.89 -10.42 11.01
CA PHE A 183 10.49 -9.23 10.29
C PHE A 183 9.26 -9.50 9.41
N GLU A 184 9.28 -10.58 8.62
CA GLU A 184 8.14 -10.95 7.76
C GLU A 184 6.86 -11.19 8.57
N LEU A 185 6.98 -11.76 9.78
CA LEU A 185 5.86 -11.93 10.69
C LEU A 185 5.28 -10.58 11.15
N ARG A 186 6.12 -9.68 11.65
CA ARG A 186 5.68 -8.34 12.10
C ARG A 186 5.04 -7.56 10.96
N TYR A 187 5.62 -7.65 9.76
CA TYR A 187 5.07 -6.98 8.59
C TYR A 187 3.71 -7.56 8.18
N LEU A 188 3.55 -8.88 8.25
CA LEU A 188 2.28 -9.55 8.01
C LEU A 188 1.22 -9.13 9.03
N GLU A 189 1.57 -8.98 10.31
CA GLU A 189 0.66 -8.50 11.35
C GLU A 189 0.17 -7.07 11.07
N LEU A 190 1.04 -6.18 10.59
CA LEU A 190 0.66 -4.83 10.16
C LEU A 190 -0.28 -4.86 8.96
N LEU A 191 0.00 -5.74 8.00
CA LEU A 191 -0.83 -5.92 6.81
C LEU A 191 -2.23 -6.41 7.21
N LYS A 192 -2.33 -7.35 8.16
CA LYS A 192 -3.58 -7.92 8.66
C LYS A 192 -4.53 -6.88 9.28
N GLN A 193 -4.03 -5.75 9.78
CA GLN A 193 -4.89 -4.68 10.30
C GLN A 193 -5.73 -3.99 9.21
N ARG A 194 -5.38 -4.17 7.94
CA ARG A 194 -5.98 -3.47 6.79
C ARG A 194 -6.78 -4.38 5.86
N PHE A 195 -6.49 -5.68 5.89
CA PHE A 195 -7.21 -6.72 5.14
C PHE A 195 -8.28 -7.38 6.00
N SER A 196 -9.26 -8.00 5.34
CA SER A 196 -10.30 -8.76 6.05
C SER A 196 -9.74 -10.07 6.60
N GLU A 197 -10.43 -10.63 7.61
CA GLU A 197 -10.01 -11.84 8.27
C GLU A 197 -9.95 -13.03 7.28
N GLY A 198 -8.84 -13.76 7.27
CA GLY A 198 -8.65 -14.98 6.46
C GLY A 198 -7.94 -14.77 5.11
N GLU A 199 -7.88 -13.55 4.57
CA GLU A 199 -7.26 -13.31 3.25
C GLU A 199 -5.75 -13.64 3.23
N LEU A 200 -5.07 -13.39 4.36
CA LEU A 200 -3.62 -13.62 4.51
C LEU A 200 -3.27 -14.94 5.21
N GLN A 201 -4.26 -15.79 5.51
CA GLN A 201 -4.05 -17.03 6.28
C GLN A 201 -3.01 -17.96 5.65
N GLN A 202 -2.97 -18.03 4.31
CA GLN A 202 -1.99 -18.85 3.61
C GLN A 202 -0.55 -18.38 3.84
N CYS A 203 -0.34 -17.06 3.93
CA CYS A 203 0.98 -16.49 4.23
C CYS A 203 1.39 -16.76 5.69
N GLU A 204 0.43 -16.75 6.62
CA GLU A 204 0.67 -17.11 8.02
C GLU A 204 1.14 -18.57 8.16
N VAL A 205 0.45 -19.50 7.49
CA VAL A 205 0.82 -20.92 7.48
C VAL A 205 2.22 -21.11 6.92
N MET A 206 2.57 -20.44 5.81
CA MET A 206 3.93 -20.51 5.24
C MET A 206 5.01 -20.05 6.23
N LEU A 207 4.79 -18.96 6.97
CA LEU A 207 5.73 -18.48 7.99
C LEU A 207 5.83 -19.43 9.20
N LYS A 208 4.71 -20.04 9.58
CA LYS A 208 4.68 -21.07 10.64
C LYS A 208 5.48 -22.31 10.20
N ASP A 209 5.24 -22.80 8.99
CA ASP A 209 5.93 -23.98 8.44
C ASP A 209 7.45 -23.76 8.35
N MET A 210 7.89 -22.54 8.02
CA MET A 210 9.32 -22.20 8.05
C MET A 210 9.93 -22.23 9.45
N ARG A 211 9.19 -21.79 10.46
CA ARG A 211 9.62 -21.86 11.86
C ARG A 211 9.68 -23.29 12.36
N ASP A 212 8.65 -24.07 12.06
CA ASP A 212 8.57 -25.48 12.43
C ASP A 212 9.69 -26.27 11.74
N SER A 213 9.99 -25.96 10.47
CA SER A 213 11.12 -26.52 9.73
C SER A 213 12.47 -26.22 10.40
N ASP A 214 12.70 -25.00 10.90
CA ASP A 214 13.94 -24.66 11.61
C ASP A 214 14.07 -25.38 12.96
N VAL A 215 12.96 -25.58 13.68
CA VAL A 215 12.94 -26.38 14.91
C VAL A 215 13.28 -27.84 14.63
N VAL A 216 12.69 -28.43 13.58
CA VAL A 216 12.97 -29.81 13.16
C VAL A 216 14.41 -29.95 12.69
N ASP A 217 14.93 -29.01 11.89
CA ASP A 217 16.31 -29.03 11.41
C ASP A 217 17.33 -28.96 12.57
N ARG A 218 17.07 -28.11 13.56
CA ARG A 218 17.87 -28.06 14.80
C ARG A 218 17.82 -29.38 15.58
N TRP A 219 16.63 -29.98 15.70
CA TRP A 219 16.46 -31.27 16.35
C TRP A 219 17.23 -32.39 15.63
N VAL A 220 17.15 -32.47 14.30
CA VAL A 220 17.90 -33.45 13.50
C VAL A 220 19.40 -33.23 13.64
N ARG A 221 19.89 -32.00 13.52
CA ARG A 221 21.33 -31.68 13.69
C ARG A 221 21.85 -32.12 15.06
N ASN A 222 21.12 -31.86 16.13
CA ASN A 222 21.53 -32.24 17.49
C ASN A 222 21.56 -33.76 17.69
N ASN A 223 20.61 -34.50 17.11
CA ASN A 223 20.60 -35.96 17.15
C ASN A 223 21.72 -36.58 16.33
N LEU A 224 22.02 -36.04 15.14
CA LEU A 224 23.15 -36.50 14.33
C LEU A 224 24.49 -36.30 15.05
N VAL A 225 24.71 -35.13 15.67
CA VAL A 225 25.92 -34.87 16.47
C VAL A 225 26.01 -35.84 17.65
N SER A 226 24.89 -36.12 18.33
CA SER A 226 24.87 -37.08 19.44
C SER A 226 25.15 -38.52 19.00
N ALA A 227 24.65 -38.93 17.83
CA ALA A 227 24.93 -40.25 17.25
C ALA A 227 26.42 -40.40 16.86
N PHE A 228 27.01 -39.39 16.24
CA PHE A 228 28.45 -39.40 15.90
C PHE A 228 29.36 -39.41 17.13
N VAL A 229 28.96 -38.76 18.23
CA VAL A 229 29.73 -38.79 19.50
C VAL A 229 29.65 -40.16 20.18
N LEU A 230 28.55 -40.90 20.00
CA LEU A 230 28.39 -42.26 20.52
C LEU A 230 29.12 -43.32 19.69
N GLU A 231 29.38 -43.09 18.39
CA GLU A 231 30.17 -44.01 17.55
C GLU A 231 31.70 -43.87 17.70
N LEU A 232 32.17 -42.80 18.35
CA LEU A 232 33.61 -42.50 18.55
C LEU A 232 34.14 -42.81 19.96
N ASN A 233 33.31 -43.37 20.85
CA ASN A 233 33.68 -43.89 22.17
C ASN A 233 33.38 -45.39 22.27
#